data_AF-A0A288DCH6-F1
#
_entry.id   AF-A0A288DCH6-F1
#
_cell.length_a   1.000
_cell.length_b   1.000
_cell.length_c   1.000
_cell.angle_alpha   90.00
_cell.angle_beta   90.00
_cell.angle_gamma   90.00
#
_symmetry.space_group_name_H-M   'P 1'
#
loop_
_entity.id
_entity.type
_entity.pdbx_description
1 polymer ?
#
loop_
_entity_poly.entity_id
_entity_poly.type
_entity_poly.pdbx_seq_one_letter_code
_entity_poly.pdbx_strand_id
1 'polypeptide(L)'
;MNVIEFLRQFRVGGYAIFDLVVAFGGMYLLAPLLSRLFKKIRIIVPRLNRVFLTLPIAVIVHFLVGNITPMTKDIVDIHGHYLIKIIILVSLFFGIRKIKILKKST
;
A
#
# COMPACT_ATOMS: atom_id res chain seq x y z
N MET A 1 -22.29 15.42 12.17
CA MET A 1 -21.57 14.39 11.39
C MET A 1 -21.13 15.03 10.09
N ASN A 2 -19.82 15.11 9.85
CA ASN A 2 -19.32 15.64 8.58
C ASN A 2 -19.31 14.56 7.48
N VAL A 3 -19.12 14.95 6.23
CA VAL A 3 -19.14 14.02 5.08
C VAL A 3 -18.05 12.94 5.19
N ILE A 4 -16.87 13.27 5.71
CA ILE A 4 -15.75 12.34 5.87
C ILE A 4 -16.05 11.28 6.95
N GLU A 5 -16.66 11.69 8.06
CA GLU A 5 -17.12 10.80 9.13
C GLU A 5 -18.18 9.82 8.61
N PHE A 6 -19.12 10.32 7.80
CA PHE A 6 -20.12 9.47 7.14
C PHE A 6 -19.46 8.44 6.22
N LEU A 7 -18.46 8.81 5.43
CA LEU A 7 -17.77 7.87 4.54
C LEU A 7 -16.92 6.84 5.31
N ARG A 8 -16.33 7.23 6.44
CA ARG A 8 -15.50 6.36 7.29
C ARG A 8 -16.29 5.44 8.24
N GLN A 9 -17.61 5.59 8.32
CA GLN A 9 -18.45 4.72 9.15
C GLN A 9 -18.50 3.28 8.60
N PHE A 10 -18.37 3.11 7.28
CA PHE A 10 -18.37 1.80 6.63
C PHE A 10 -17.02 1.09 6.86
N ARG A 11 -17.04 0.04 7.66
CA ARG A 11 -15.83 -0.68 8.11
C ARG A 11 -15.94 -2.18 7.91
N VAL A 12 -14.78 -2.81 7.73
CA VAL A 12 -14.60 -4.27 7.77
C VAL A 12 -13.51 -4.58 8.79
N GLY A 13 -13.84 -5.36 9.83
CA GLY A 13 -12.88 -5.77 10.87
C GLY A 13 -12.24 -4.63 11.67
N GLY A 14 -12.71 -3.39 11.52
CA GLY A 14 -12.13 -2.17 12.13
C GLY A 14 -11.51 -1.18 11.14
N TYR A 15 -11.32 -1.58 9.87
CA TYR A 15 -10.73 -0.74 8.84
C TYR A 15 -11.80 -0.04 8.01
N ALA A 16 -11.67 1.27 7.80
CA ALA A 16 -12.58 2.02 6.94
C ALA A 16 -12.39 1.65 5.47
N ILE A 17 -13.47 1.23 4.81
CA ILE A 17 -13.45 0.87 3.38
C ILE A 17 -13.06 2.09 2.55
N PHE A 18 -13.55 3.26 2.92
CA PHE A 18 -13.22 4.53 2.26
C PHE A 18 -11.71 4.80 2.22
N ASP A 19 -11.01 4.64 3.34
CA ASP A 19 -9.56 4.88 3.41
C ASP A 19 -8.80 3.90 2.50
N LEU A 20 -9.25 2.64 2.43
CA LEU A 20 -8.67 1.63 1.54
C LEU A 20 -8.88 1.99 0.07
N VAL A 21 -10.10 2.37 -0.31
CA VAL A 21 -10.42 2.79 -1.69
C VAL A 21 -9.62 4.01 -2.10
N VAL A 22 -9.51 5.02 -1.21
CA VAL A 22 -8.73 6.23 -1.47
C VAL A 22 -7.25 5.92 -1.59
N ALA A 23 -6.70 5.04 -0.76
CA ALA A 23 -5.29 4.66 -0.83
C ALA A 23 -4.97 3.93 -2.15
N PHE A 24 -5.76 2.91 -2.52
CA PHE A 24 -5.53 2.16 -3.77
C PHE A 24 -5.82 3.01 -5.02
N GLY A 25 -6.91 3.79 -5.01
CA GLY A 25 -7.24 4.72 -6.08
C GLY A 25 -6.17 5.80 -6.24
N GLY A 26 -5.70 6.37 -5.13
CA GLY A 26 -4.61 7.33 -5.10
C GLY A 26 -3.32 6.75 -5.68
N MET A 27 -2.91 5.55 -5.26
CA MET A 27 -1.73 4.88 -5.81
C MET A 27 -1.87 4.61 -7.32
N TYR A 28 -3.06 4.20 -7.77
CA TYR A 28 -3.33 3.98 -9.19
C TYR A 28 -3.20 5.28 -10.00
N LEU A 29 -3.75 6.39 -9.51
CA LEU A 29 -3.65 7.71 -10.15
C LEU A 29 -2.22 8.27 -10.11
N LEU A 30 -1.45 7.96 -9.06
CA LEU A 30 -0.04 8.35 -8.93
C LEU A 30 0.90 7.48 -9.78
N ALA A 31 0.42 6.35 -10.31
CA ALA A 31 1.22 5.46 -11.14
C ALA A 31 1.97 6.17 -12.30
N PRO A 32 1.38 7.01 -13.15
CA PRO A 32 2.15 7.72 -14.19
C PRO A 32 3.33 8.54 -13.62
N LEU A 33 3.13 9.24 -12.50
CA LEU A 33 4.18 10.02 -11.84
C LEU A 33 5.28 9.12 -11.27
N LEU A 34 4.90 8.11 -10.50
CA LEU A 34 5.83 7.13 -9.93
C LEU A 34 6.63 6.39 -11.00
N SER A 35 6.03 6.11 -12.16
CA SER A 35 6.76 5.51 -13.29
C SER A 35 7.90 6.39 -13.78
N ARG A 36 7.70 7.71 -13.84
CA ARG A 36 8.76 8.65 -14.23
C ARG A 36 9.86 8.69 -13.19
N LEU A 37 9.50 8.67 -11.90
CA LEU A 37 10.47 8.64 -10.81
C LEU A 37 11.29 7.34 -10.80
N PHE A 38 10.63 6.18 -10.91
CA PHE A 38 11.32 4.88 -10.94
C PHE A 38 12.25 4.74 -12.14
N LYS A 39 11.89 5.29 -13.30
CA LYS A 39 12.79 5.34 -14.47
C LYS A 39 14.08 6.12 -14.19
N LYS A 40 14.04 7.20 -13.40
CA LYS A 40 15.25 7.96 -13.02
C LYS A 40 16.24 7.10 -12.24
N ILE A 41 15.73 6.23 -11.36
CA ILE A 41 16.52 5.25 -10.61
C ILE A 41 16.66 3.90 -11.34
N ARG A 42 16.33 3.85 -12.64
CA ARG A 42 16.47 2.67 -13.51
C ARG A 42 15.64 1.46 -13.09
N ILE A 43 14.52 1.67 -12.44
CA ILE A 43 13.57 0.62 -12.05
C ILE A 43 12.29 0.73 -12.88
N ILE A 44 11.80 -0.40 -13.37
CA ILE A 44 10.51 -0.54 -14.03
C ILE A 44 9.60 -1.35 -13.13
N VAL A 45 8.57 -0.69 -12.59
CA VAL A 45 7.51 -1.33 -11.83
C VAL A 45 6.22 -1.31 -12.66
N PRO A 46 5.59 -2.46 -12.98
CA PRO A 46 4.30 -2.51 -13.65
C PRO A 46 3.20 -1.75 -12.88
N ARG A 47 2.14 -1.31 -13.57
CA ARG A 47 1.03 -0.57 -12.92
C ARG A 47 0.38 -1.38 -11.80
N LEU A 48 -0.03 -2.61 -12.06
CA LEU A 48 -0.69 -3.47 -11.07
C LEU A 48 0.21 -3.78 -9.86
N ASN A 49 1.49 -4.06 -10.09
CA ASN A 49 2.47 -4.27 -9.04
C ASN A 49 2.55 -3.10 -8.04
N ARG A 50 2.42 -1.85 -8.49
CA ARG A 50 2.43 -0.69 -7.58
C ARG A 50 1.17 -0.59 -6.74
N VAL A 51 0.03 -0.91 -7.34
CA VAL A 51 -1.25 -0.97 -6.63
C VAL A 51 -1.14 -2.03 -5.52
N PHE A 52 -0.55 -3.19 -5.79
CA PHE A 52 -0.27 -4.20 -4.75
C PHE A 52 0.75 -3.74 -3.69
N LEU A 53 1.65 -2.81 -4.01
CA LEU A 53 2.55 -2.24 -3.01
C LEU A 53 1.87 -1.19 -2.11
N THR A 54 0.62 -0.79 -2.37
CA THR A 54 -0.10 0.22 -1.58
C THR A 54 -0.15 -0.14 -0.10
N LEU A 55 -0.64 -1.34 0.25
CA LEU A 55 -0.77 -1.74 1.65
C LEU A 55 0.58 -1.88 2.36
N PRO A 56 1.58 -2.60 1.81
CA PRO A 56 2.91 -2.65 2.43
C PRO A 56 3.54 -1.26 2.62
N ILE A 57 3.47 -0.39 1.62
CA ILE A 57 4.03 0.96 1.71
C ILE A 57 3.28 1.79 2.75
N ALA A 58 1.94 1.76 2.76
CA ALA A 58 1.14 2.50 3.73
C ALA A 58 1.48 2.09 5.17
N VAL A 59 1.59 0.78 5.43
CA VAL A 59 1.99 0.25 6.74
C VAL A 59 3.36 0.79 7.15
N ILE A 60 4.35 0.71 6.25
CA ILE A 60 5.71 1.19 6.52
C ILE A 60 5.71 2.69 6.79
N VAL A 61 5.01 3.48 5.97
CA VAL A 61 4.93 4.95 6.14
C VAL A 61 4.25 5.31 7.46
N HIS A 62 3.12 4.69 7.79
CA HIS A 62 2.44 4.95 9.07
C HIS A 62 3.29 4.58 10.27
N PHE A 63 4.04 3.48 10.19
CA PHE A 63 4.99 3.08 11.22
C PHE A 63 6.14 4.09 11.36
N LEU A 64 6.77 4.50 10.26
CA LEU A 64 7.89 5.44 10.26
C LEU A 64 7.50 6.85 10.69
N VAL A 65 6.30 7.31 10.34
CA VAL A 65 5.77 8.62 10.73
C VAL A 65 5.24 8.62 12.17
N GLY A 66 5.06 7.43 12.78
CA GLY A 66 4.53 7.28 14.14
C GLY A 66 3.01 7.45 14.23
N ASN A 67 2.30 7.57 13.11
CA ASN A 67 0.84 7.65 13.09
C ASN A 67 0.23 6.26 12.94
N ILE A 68 0.15 5.54 14.06
CA ILE A 68 -0.31 4.16 14.13
C ILE A 68 -1.80 4.05 13.81
N THR A 69 -2.11 3.39 12.70
CA THR A 69 -3.49 3.04 12.31
C THR A 69 -3.91 1.70 12.94
N PRO A 70 -5.22 1.36 12.98
CA PRO A 70 -5.66 0.02 13.39
C PRO A 70 -4.94 -1.08 12.60
N MET A 71 -4.74 -0.89 11.29
CA MET A 71 -4.02 -1.86 10.46
C MET A 71 -2.55 -2.00 10.86
N THR A 72 -1.86 -0.89 11.12
CA THR A 72 -0.46 -0.91 11.60
C THR A 72 -0.36 -1.61 12.96
N LYS A 73 -1.30 -1.33 13.87
CA LYS A 73 -1.36 -1.97 15.19
C LYS A 73 -1.50 -3.48 15.07
N ASP A 74 -2.42 -3.95 14.23
CA ASP A 74 -2.70 -5.37 14.02
C ASP A 74 -1.54 -6.14 13.37
N ILE A 75 -0.68 -5.44 12.61
CA ILE A 75 0.53 -6.05 12.03
C ILE A 75 1.64 -6.18 13.07
N VAL A 76 1.79 -5.18 13.93
CA VAL A 76 2.83 -5.14 14.98
C VAL A 76 2.50 -6.10 16.12
N ASP A 77 1.22 -6.36 16.39
CA ASP A 77 0.82 -7.41 17.33
C ASP A 77 1.33 -8.78 16.84
N ILE A 78 2.27 -9.36 17.58
CA ILE A 78 2.91 -10.64 17.24
C ILE A 78 1.91 -11.79 17.32
N HIS A 79 0.97 -11.76 18.28
CA HIS A 79 0.16 -12.91 18.65
C HIS A 79 -1.23 -12.96 17.96
N GLY A 80 -1.57 -11.95 17.17
CA GLY A 80 -2.89 -11.83 16.54
C GLY A 80 -2.87 -11.59 15.03
N HIS A 81 -4.09 -11.42 14.50
CA HIS A 81 -4.37 -10.82 13.19
C HIS A 81 -3.65 -11.47 11.98
N TYR A 82 -3.52 -12.80 11.97
CA TYR A 82 -2.85 -13.52 10.88
C TYR A 82 -3.47 -13.26 9.50
N LEU A 83 -4.79 -13.04 9.41
CA LEU A 83 -5.45 -12.75 8.14
C LEU A 83 -4.90 -11.47 7.48
N ILE A 84 -4.78 -10.36 8.22
CA ILE A 84 -4.27 -9.10 7.64
C ILE A 84 -2.79 -9.22 7.29
N LYS A 85 -2.01 -9.92 8.12
CA LYS A 85 -0.60 -10.22 7.84
C LYS A 85 -0.45 -11.01 6.54
N ILE A 86 -1.24 -12.06 6.35
CA ILE A 86 -1.26 -12.84 5.10
C ILE A 86 -1.64 -11.95 3.92
N ILE A 87 -2.69 -11.12 4.03
CA ILE A 87 -3.09 -10.19 2.97
C ILE A 87 -1.92 -9.27 2.59
N ILE A 88 -1.20 -8.71 3.56
CA ILE A 88 -0.06 -7.82 3.32
C ILE A 88 1.12 -8.56 2.70
N LEU A 89 1.43 -9.77 3.17
CA LEU A 89 2.50 -10.60 2.61
C LEU A 89 2.20 -11.00 1.17
N VAL A 90 0.96 -11.38 0.87
CA VAL A 90 0.50 -11.68 -0.49
C VAL A 90 0.58 -10.42 -1.35
N SER A 91 0.12 -9.28 -0.84
CA SER A 91 0.20 -7.99 -1.54
C SER A 91 1.66 -7.60 -1.82
N LEU A 92 2.57 -7.80 -0.86
CA LEU A 92 3.99 -7.57 -1.03
C LEU A 92 4.58 -8.48 -2.10
N PHE A 93 4.29 -9.78 -2.05
CA PHE A 93 4.76 -10.77 -3.00
C PHE A 93 4.34 -10.42 -4.44
N PHE A 94 3.05 -10.15 -4.67
CA PHE A 94 2.57 -9.72 -5.99
C PHE A 94 3.12 -8.35 -6.39
N GLY A 95 3.35 -7.46 -5.43
CA GLY A 95 3.96 -6.15 -5.64
C GLY A 95 5.37 -6.23 -6.22
N ILE A 96 6.22 -7.11 -5.70
CA ILE A 96 7.63 -7.20 -6.12
C ILE A 96 7.88 -8.10 -7.33
N ARG A 97 7.02 -9.10 -7.60
CA ARG A 97 7.26 -10.21 -8.55
C ARG A 97 7.70 -9.83 -9.97
N LYS A 98 7.34 -8.64 -10.48
CA LYS A 98 7.63 -8.23 -11.86
C LYS A 98 8.42 -6.92 -11.96
N ILE A 99 9.10 -6.52 -10.88
CA ILE A 99 10.00 -5.38 -10.90
C ILE A 99 11.25 -5.73 -11.72
N LYS A 100 11.60 -4.86 -12.67
CA LYS A 100 12.79 -5.03 -13.53
C LYS A 100 13.76 -3.87 -13.29
N ILE A 101 15.06 -4.18 -13.25
CA ILE A 101 16.13 -3.18 -13.23
C ILE A 101 16.63 -3.00 -14.67
N LEU A 102 16.67 -1.76 -15.14
CA LEU A 102 17.26 -1.41 -16.43
C LEU A 102 18.79 -1.54 -16.32
N LYS A 103 19.36 -2.51 -17.03
CA LYS A 103 20.81 -2.62 -17.17
C LYS A 103 21.36 -1.39 -17.90
N LYS A 104 22.53 -0.91 -17.47
CA LYS A 104 23.26 0.13 -18.20
C LYS A 104 23.66 -0.46 -19.55
N SER A 105 23.26 0.14 -20.66
CA SER A 105 23.88 -0.16 -21.95
C SER A 105 25.32 0.32 -21.85
N THR A 106 26.26 -0.62 -21.81
CA THR A 106 27.63 -0.40 -22.28
C THR A 106 27.62 -0.03 -23.75
#